data_AF-A0A2J6H7K1-F1
#
_entry.id   AF-A0A2J6H7K1-F1
#
_cell.length_a   1.000
_cell.length_b   1.000
_cell.length_c   1.000
_cell.angle_alpha   90.00
_cell.angle_beta   90.00
_cell.angle_gamma   90.00
#
_symmetry.space_group_name_H-M   'P 1'
#
loop_
_entity.id
_entity.type
_entity.pdbx_description
1 polymer ?
#
loop_
_entity_poly.entity_id
_entity_poly.type
_entity_poly.pdbx_seq_one_letter_code
_entity_poly.pdbx_strand_id
1 'polypeptide(L)'
;MNLTKYKITAHNLSGYMMVIYQDDAFKSVLNEFKPALTEKQLNVILSCIPNDPAQIQPIFKQSWAGKLFVEPVKAIGSEPDQQAAPIDYPAKDKIALWCRLYEEHTKDEAGTGIKYKTGAAEAGKIKALAVTPDELEFILKAYFVSKEWFTLPKSISNFIKKYNEIRAMAYSKPVPKVKNFPLPFDPIYFHNLNTNDQRLYWDHLRANGYKWVDAPGRGGKWEKQHTQ
;
A
#
# COMPACT_ATOMS: atom_id res chain seq x y z
N MET A 1 -23.48 -27.07 -4.21
CA MET A 1 -23.63 -25.77 -3.54
C MET A 1 -22.23 -25.18 -3.39
N ASN A 2 -21.91 -24.20 -4.22
CA ASN A 2 -20.62 -23.54 -4.21
C ASN A 2 -20.68 -22.37 -3.22
N LEU A 3 -19.76 -22.33 -2.25
CA LEU A 3 -19.67 -21.24 -1.29
C LEU A 3 -18.39 -20.47 -1.53
N THR A 4 -18.52 -19.20 -1.91
CA THR A 4 -17.39 -18.28 -2.03
C THR A 4 -17.43 -17.29 -0.89
N LYS A 5 -16.29 -17.10 -0.22
CA LYS A 5 -16.19 -16.23 0.94
C LYS A 5 -15.14 -15.16 0.68
N TYR A 6 -15.39 -13.94 1.11
CA TYR A 6 -14.44 -12.83 1.05
C TYR A 6 -14.30 -12.20 2.43
N LYS A 7 -13.08 -11.85 2.80
CA LYS A 7 -12.76 -11.16 4.03
C LYS A 7 -12.44 -9.70 3.71
N ILE A 8 -13.21 -8.80 4.31
CA ILE A 8 -13.03 -7.36 4.23
C ILE A 8 -12.36 -6.90 5.54
N THR A 9 -11.22 -6.23 5.45
CA THR A 9 -10.53 -5.61 6.59
C THR A 9 -10.34 -4.12 6.36
N ALA A 10 -10.03 -3.36 7.41
CA ALA A 10 -9.77 -1.92 7.31
C ALA A 10 -8.48 -1.56 8.04
N HIS A 11 -7.77 -0.54 7.55
CA HIS A 11 -6.49 -0.12 8.16
C HIS A 11 -6.64 0.37 9.62
N ASN A 12 -7.75 1.04 9.94
CA ASN A 12 -7.97 1.69 11.24
C ASN A 12 -8.98 0.95 12.13
N LEU A 13 -9.42 -0.25 11.73
CA LEU A 13 -10.37 -1.05 12.50
C LEU A 13 -9.77 -2.43 12.77
N SER A 14 -9.82 -2.86 14.02
CA SER A 14 -9.46 -4.23 14.37
C SER A 14 -10.60 -5.16 13.99
N GLY A 15 -10.32 -6.38 13.53
CA GLY A 15 -11.34 -7.35 13.09
C GLY A 15 -11.60 -7.33 11.58
N TYR A 16 -12.74 -7.87 11.17
CA TYR A 16 -13.07 -8.05 9.75
C TYR A 16 -14.58 -8.18 9.52
N MET A 17 -14.99 -8.09 8.26
CA MET A 17 -16.31 -8.51 7.80
C MET A 17 -16.15 -9.63 6.80
N MET A 18 -16.90 -10.72 6.96
CA MET A 18 -16.96 -11.81 5.99
C MET A 18 -18.17 -11.64 5.10
N VAL A 19 -17.98 -11.67 3.79
CA VAL A 19 -19.05 -11.70 2.78
C VAL A 19 -19.14 -13.12 2.25
N ILE A 20 -20.33 -13.68 2.24
CA ILE A 20 -20.59 -15.06 1.80
C ILE A 20 -21.49 -15.01 0.57
N TYR A 21 -21.02 -15.62 -0.51
CA TYR A 21 -21.78 -15.91 -1.71
C TYR A 21 -22.12 -17.40 -1.73
N GLN A 22 -23.33 -17.71 -2.17
CA GLN A 22 -23.78 -19.07 -2.44
C GLN A 22 -24.23 -19.13 -3.90
N ASP A 23 -23.66 -20.07 -4.65
CA ASP A 23 -23.99 -20.31 -6.06
C ASP A 23 -23.93 -18.99 -6.86
N ASP A 24 -22.84 -18.24 -6.65
CA ASP A 24 -22.54 -16.92 -7.25
C ASP A 24 -23.51 -15.76 -6.92
N ALA A 25 -24.40 -15.95 -5.94
CA ALA A 25 -25.27 -14.89 -5.42
C ALA A 25 -24.89 -14.50 -3.98
N PHE A 26 -24.98 -13.20 -3.66
CA PHE A 26 -24.79 -12.71 -2.30
C PHE A 26 -25.78 -13.38 -1.33
N LYS A 27 -25.27 -13.96 -0.24
CA LYS A 27 -26.08 -14.66 0.77
C LYS A 27 -26.14 -13.90 2.08
N SER A 28 -24.99 -13.57 2.65
CA SER A 28 -24.92 -12.99 4.00
C SER A 28 -23.60 -12.28 4.26
N VAL A 29 -23.61 -11.43 5.29
CA VAL A 29 -22.39 -10.88 5.90
C VAL A 29 -22.26 -11.30 7.37
N LEU A 30 -21.03 -11.41 7.85
CA LEU A 30 -20.69 -11.55 9.27
C LEU A 30 -19.75 -10.41 9.65
N ASN A 31 -20.11 -9.61 10.66
CA ASN A 31 -19.31 -8.48 11.11
C ASN A 31 -18.60 -8.81 12.43
N GLU A 32 -17.27 -8.82 12.42
CA GLU A 32 -16.41 -9.07 13.58
C GLU A 32 -15.44 -7.90 13.86
N PHE A 33 -15.76 -6.69 13.40
CA PHE A 33 -14.96 -5.50 13.73
C PHE A 33 -15.03 -5.18 15.23
N LYS A 34 -13.91 -4.67 15.77
CA LYS A 34 -13.69 -4.26 17.15
C LYS A 34 -13.05 -2.86 17.16
N PRO A 35 -13.75 -1.81 17.60
CA PRO A 35 -15.16 -1.80 18.02
C PRO A 35 -16.12 -2.14 16.88
N ALA A 36 -17.34 -2.55 17.22
CA ALA A 36 -18.37 -2.83 16.22
C ALA A 36 -18.63 -1.60 15.35
N LEU A 37 -18.83 -1.81 14.05
CA LEU A 37 -19.20 -0.75 13.13
C LEU A 37 -20.52 -0.11 13.56
N THR A 38 -20.61 1.22 13.44
CA THR A 38 -21.90 1.91 13.54
C THR A 38 -22.81 1.49 12.38
N GLU A 39 -24.12 1.58 12.58
CA GLU A 39 -25.11 1.24 11.54
C GLU A 39 -24.88 2.00 10.23
N LYS A 40 -24.53 3.29 10.32
CA LYS A 40 -24.17 4.11 9.15
C LYS A 40 -22.95 3.55 8.41
N GLN A 41 -21.90 3.14 9.12
CA GLN A 41 -20.70 2.56 8.50
C GLN A 41 -21.00 1.20 7.86
N LEU A 42 -21.80 0.37 8.55
CA LEU A 42 -22.23 -0.93 8.04
C LEU A 42 -23.02 -0.76 6.73
N ASN A 43 -24.00 0.14 6.69
CA ASN A 43 -24.82 0.39 5.51
C ASN A 43 -24.01 0.87 4.29
N VAL A 44 -22.97 1.68 4.50
CA VAL A 44 -22.07 2.12 3.42
C VAL A 44 -21.22 0.97 2.90
N ILE A 45 -20.77 0.04 3.77
CA ILE A 45 -20.04 -1.14 3.30
C ILE A 45 -20.98 -2.09 2.54
N LEU A 46 -22.17 -2.34 3.07
CA LEU A 46 -23.17 -3.22 2.46
C LEU A 46 -23.60 -2.74 1.07
N SER A 47 -23.76 -1.42 0.86
CA SER A 47 -24.11 -0.87 -0.46
C SER A 47 -23.01 -1.03 -1.52
N CYS A 48 -21.78 -1.34 -1.10
CA CYS A 48 -20.64 -1.59 -1.97
C CYS A 48 -20.42 -3.08 -2.27
N ILE A 49 -21.17 -3.99 -1.64
CA ILE A 49 -21.05 -5.43 -1.89
C ILE A 49 -21.82 -5.75 -3.19
N PRO A 50 -21.15 -6.18 -4.26
CA PRO A 50 -21.83 -6.55 -5.49
C PRO A 50 -22.58 -7.88 -5.32
N ASN A 51 -23.63 -8.08 -6.11
CA ASN A 51 -24.31 -9.38 -6.18
C ASN A 51 -23.43 -10.46 -6.82
N ASP A 52 -22.51 -10.05 -7.70
CA ASP A 52 -21.56 -10.92 -8.41
C ASP A 52 -20.20 -10.97 -7.65
N PRO A 53 -19.75 -12.15 -7.19
CA PRO A 53 -18.48 -12.30 -6.47
C PRO A 53 -17.26 -11.88 -7.31
N ALA A 54 -17.31 -11.95 -8.65
CA ALA A 54 -16.19 -11.54 -9.50
C ALA A 54 -15.91 -10.03 -9.40
N GLN A 55 -16.91 -9.23 -9.02
CA GLN A 55 -16.82 -7.77 -8.96
C GLN A 55 -16.33 -7.26 -7.60
N ILE A 56 -16.31 -8.09 -6.56
CA ILE A 56 -16.01 -7.62 -5.19
C ILE A 56 -14.59 -7.07 -5.07
N GLN A 57 -13.59 -7.74 -5.68
CA GLN A 57 -12.22 -7.24 -5.65
C GLN A 57 -12.03 -5.96 -6.48
N PRO A 58 -12.49 -5.88 -7.75
CA PRO A 58 -12.43 -4.65 -8.53
C PRO A 58 -13.08 -3.45 -7.82
N ILE A 59 -14.29 -3.62 -7.29
CA ILE A 59 -15.06 -2.53 -6.65
C ILE A 59 -14.34 -2.04 -5.39
N PHE A 60 -13.92 -2.94 -4.50
CA PHE A 60 -13.23 -2.52 -3.29
C PHE A 60 -11.84 -1.95 -3.55
N LYS A 61 -11.17 -2.35 -4.64
CA LYS A 61 -9.91 -1.72 -5.09
C LYS A 61 -10.12 -0.29 -5.62
N GLN A 62 -11.26 0.02 -6.23
CA GLN A 62 -11.53 1.31 -6.86
C GLN A 62 -12.27 2.31 -5.96
N SER A 63 -13.28 1.85 -5.22
CA SER A 63 -14.25 2.73 -4.54
C SER A 63 -13.76 3.28 -3.20
N TRP A 64 -12.76 2.65 -2.57
CA TRP A 64 -12.39 2.95 -1.18
C TRP A 64 -10.92 3.29 -0.99
N ALA A 65 -10.25 3.95 -1.94
CA ALA A 65 -8.96 4.64 -1.78
C ALA A 65 -7.95 4.00 -0.78
N GLY A 66 -7.80 2.67 -0.78
CA GLY A 66 -6.90 1.93 0.12
C GLY A 66 -7.30 1.84 1.61
N LYS A 67 -8.55 2.15 1.99
CA LYS A 67 -9.02 2.08 3.38
C LYS A 67 -9.60 0.72 3.77
N LEU A 68 -10.18 0.00 2.81
CA LEU A 68 -10.68 -1.37 2.97
C LEU A 68 -9.91 -2.31 2.05
N PHE A 69 -9.61 -3.51 2.56
CA PHE A 69 -8.91 -4.57 1.84
C PHE A 69 -9.81 -5.78 1.73
N VAL A 70 -9.85 -6.41 0.56
CA VAL A 70 -10.69 -7.59 0.30
C VAL A 70 -9.84 -8.75 -0.17
N GLU A 71 -9.96 -9.88 0.51
CA GLU A 71 -9.22 -11.10 0.23
C GLU A 71 -10.19 -12.29 0.10
N PRO A 72 -10.02 -13.16 -0.91
CA PRO A 72 -10.82 -14.38 -1.01
C PRO A 72 -10.44 -15.36 0.10
N VAL A 73 -11.44 -15.92 0.77
CA VAL A 73 -11.28 -16.98 1.77
C VAL A 73 -11.42 -18.29 1.02
N LYS A 74 -10.31 -19.04 0.91
CA LYS A 74 -10.29 -20.35 0.26
C LYS A 74 -11.31 -21.28 0.94
N ALA A 75 -12.15 -21.94 0.15
CA ALA A 75 -13.17 -22.84 0.66
C ALA A 75 -12.52 -24.02 1.40
N ILE A 76 -12.91 -24.20 2.66
CA ILE A 76 -12.54 -25.35 3.49
C ILE A 76 -13.53 -26.46 3.11
N GLY A 77 -13.09 -27.50 2.41
CA GLY A 77 -13.99 -28.52 1.87
C GLY A 77 -13.41 -29.68 1.05
N SER A 78 -12.12 -29.74 0.77
CA SER A 78 -11.45 -31.05 0.75
C SER A 78 -11.15 -31.44 2.20
N GLU A 79 -11.19 -32.74 2.52
CA GLU A 79 -10.93 -33.38 3.82
C GLU A 79 -9.91 -32.65 4.71
N PRO A 80 -9.93 -32.84 6.05
CA PRO A 80 -9.02 -32.16 6.96
C PRO A 80 -7.59 -32.69 6.75
N ASP A 81 -6.97 -32.27 5.65
CA ASP A 81 -5.57 -31.99 5.68
C ASP A 81 -5.40 -31.08 6.88
N GLN A 82 -4.51 -31.51 7.75
CA GLN A 82 -3.80 -30.66 8.65
C GLN A 82 -3.25 -29.49 7.82
N GLN A 83 -4.07 -28.50 7.49
CA GLN A 83 -3.64 -27.19 7.09
C GLN A 83 -3.02 -26.65 8.35
N ALA A 84 -1.74 -27.01 8.49
CA ALA A 84 -0.83 -26.46 9.46
C ALA A 84 -1.20 -24.99 9.54
N ALA A 85 -1.57 -24.55 10.75
CA ALA A 85 -1.73 -23.14 11.05
C ALA A 85 -0.64 -22.39 10.28
N PRO A 86 -0.98 -21.34 9.48
CA PRO A 86 -0.06 -20.72 8.53
C PRO A 86 1.31 -20.66 9.19
N ILE A 87 2.27 -21.46 8.68
CA ILE A 87 3.46 -21.85 9.44
C ILE A 87 4.10 -20.55 9.91
N ASP A 88 3.88 -20.24 11.18
CA ASP A 88 4.36 -18.98 11.73
C ASP A 88 5.87 -19.07 11.63
N TYR A 89 6.44 -18.15 10.85
CA TYR A 89 7.84 -18.27 10.51
C TYR A 89 8.65 -18.21 11.82
N PRO A 90 9.45 -19.24 12.17
CA PRO A 90 10.02 -19.32 13.50
C PRO A 90 10.83 -18.06 13.82
N ALA A 91 10.77 -17.58 15.07
CA ALA A 91 11.43 -16.33 15.44
C ALA A 91 12.94 -16.32 15.11
N LYS A 92 13.60 -17.48 15.26
CA LYS A 92 15.01 -17.66 14.89
C LYS A 92 15.24 -17.39 13.40
N ASP A 93 14.33 -17.87 12.56
CA ASP A 93 14.45 -17.78 11.10
C ASP A 93 14.05 -16.38 10.60
N LYS A 94 13.08 -15.73 11.26
CA LYS A 94 12.79 -14.30 11.09
C LYS A 94 14.02 -13.43 11.34
N ILE A 95 14.75 -13.70 12.43
CA ILE A 95 15.97 -12.96 12.79
C ILE A 95 17.10 -13.30 11.80
N ALA A 96 17.27 -14.56 11.43
CA ALA A 96 18.30 -14.96 10.47
C ALA A 96 18.07 -14.29 9.10
N LEU A 97 16.82 -14.25 8.63
CA LEU A 97 16.45 -13.55 7.41
C LEU A 97 16.73 -12.05 7.51
N TRP A 98 16.36 -11.41 8.62
CA TRP A 98 16.70 -10.01 8.88
C TRP A 98 18.21 -9.77 8.78
N CYS A 99 19.02 -10.52 9.52
CA CYS A 99 20.46 -10.33 9.57
C CYS A 99 21.10 -10.52 8.20
N ARG A 100 20.66 -11.53 7.44
CA ARG A 100 21.11 -11.77 6.06
C ARG A 100 20.84 -10.56 5.16
N LEU A 101 19.60 -10.06 5.16
CA LEU A 101 19.21 -8.94 4.31
C LEU A 101 19.86 -7.61 4.76
N TYR A 102 20.07 -7.43 6.06
CA TYR A 102 20.78 -6.27 6.59
C TYR A 102 22.25 -6.27 6.15
N GLU A 103 22.93 -7.41 6.26
CA GLU A 103 24.31 -7.56 5.82
C GLU A 103 24.42 -7.30 4.32
N GLU A 104 23.50 -7.86 3.52
CA GLU A 104 23.41 -7.61 2.07
C GLU A 104 23.18 -6.13 1.74
N HIS A 105 22.28 -5.45 2.46
CA HIS A 105 21.98 -4.03 2.25
C HIS A 105 23.15 -3.10 2.60
N THR A 106 24.01 -3.52 3.53
CA THR A 106 25.14 -2.72 4.02
C THR A 106 26.47 -3.11 3.39
N LYS A 107 26.47 -3.99 2.37
CA LYS A 107 27.68 -4.35 1.63
C LYS A 107 28.33 -3.13 0.97
N ASP A 108 29.63 -3.01 1.16
CA ASP A 108 30.47 -2.07 0.42
C ASP A 108 30.89 -2.64 -0.94
N GLU A 109 31.66 -1.85 -1.71
CA GLU A 109 32.19 -2.25 -3.03
C GLU A 109 33.13 -3.46 -2.94
N ALA A 110 33.75 -3.69 -1.77
CA ALA A 110 34.57 -4.86 -1.49
C ALA A 110 33.74 -6.11 -1.11
N GLY A 111 32.41 -5.99 -1.06
CA GLY A 111 31.48 -7.07 -0.74
C GLY A 111 31.36 -7.37 0.76
N THR A 112 31.91 -6.51 1.62
CA THR A 112 31.88 -6.66 3.08
C THR A 112 30.65 -5.95 3.64
N GLY A 113 29.74 -6.72 4.25
CA GLY A 113 28.53 -6.19 4.90
C GLY A 113 28.70 -6.00 6.41
N ILE A 114 27.88 -5.12 6.99
CA ILE A 114 27.84 -4.94 8.44
C ILE A 114 26.94 -6.00 9.05
N LYS A 115 27.49 -6.78 9.99
CA LYS A 115 26.69 -7.78 10.72
C LYS A 115 25.76 -7.11 11.73
N TYR A 116 24.47 -7.42 11.64
CA TYR A 116 23.48 -6.95 12.61
C TYR A 116 23.55 -7.78 13.90
N LYS A 117 23.67 -7.12 15.06
CA LYS A 117 23.65 -7.77 16.37
C LYS A 117 22.28 -7.60 17.03
N THR A 118 21.49 -8.66 17.01
CA THR A 118 20.14 -8.66 17.58
C THR A 118 20.18 -8.72 19.11
N GLY A 119 19.47 -7.81 19.78
CA GLY A 119 19.27 -7.84 21.23
C GLY A 119 18.07 -8.71 21.63
N ALA A 120 18.03 -9.18 22.89
CA ALA A 120 16.94 -10.02 23.41
C ALA A 120 15.55 -9.37 23.28
N ALA A 121 15.47 -8.05 23.51
CA ALA A 121 14.23 -7.29 23.35
C ALA A 121 13.72 -7.28 21.90
N GLU A 122 14.61 -7.26 20.91
CA GLU A 122 14.23 -7.27 19.49
C GLU A 122 13.77 -8.66 19.04
N ALA A 123 14.42 -9.70 19.56
CA ALA A 123 14.01 -11.09 19.34
C ALA A 123 12.59 -11.35 19.87
N GLY A 124 12.23 -10.78 21.01
CA GLY A 124 10.87 -10.83 21.54
C GLY A 124 9.84 -10.16 20.62
N LYS A 125 10.16 -8.98 20.10
CA LYS A 125 9.26 -8.23 19.21
C LYS A 125 9.01 -8.96 17.89
N ILE A 126 10.07 -9.46 17.24
CA ILE A 126 9.94 -10.10 15.93
C ILE A 126 9.21 -11.44 16.02
N LYS A 127 9.32 -12.14 17.16
CA LYS A 127 8.54 -13.33 17.46
C LYS A 127 7.04 -13.05 17.45
N ALA A 128 6.60 -11.88 17.93
CA ALA A 128 5.18 -11.53 17.99
C ALA A 128 4.57 -11.17 16.62
N LEU A 129 5.39 -10.98 15.59
CA LEU A 129 4.92 -10.68 14.24
C LEU A 129 4.44 -11.97 13.55
N ALA A 130 3.14 -12.15 13.42
CA ALA A 130 2.57 -13.27 12.67
C ALA A 130 2.62 -12.97 11.16
N VAL A 131 3.52 -13.64 10.45
CA VAL A 131 3.78 -13.41 9.01
C VAL A 131 4.35 -14.66 8.37
N THR A 132 4.02 -14.90 7.10
CA THR A 132 4.58 -16.02 6.34
C THR A 132 6.02 -15.71 5.89
N PRO A 133 6.84 -16.72 5.58
CA PRO A 133 8.23 -16.51 5.13
C PRO A 133 8.32 -15.59 3.89
N ASP A 134 7.49 -15.86 2.89
CA ASP A 134 7.47 -15.12 1.62
C ASP A 134 7.08 -13.65 1.81
N GLU A 135 6.03 -13.41 2.61
CA GLU A 135 5.57 -12.06 2.92
C GLU A 135 6.63 -11.28 3.70
N LEU A 136 7.29 -11.92 4.67
CA LEU A 136 8.34 -11.27 5.44
C LEU A 136 9.52 -10.89 4.55
N GLU A 137 10.00 -11.80 3.69
CA GLU A 137 11.11 -11.50 2.79
C GLU A 137 10.77 -10.36 1.83
N PHE A 138 9.57 -10.36 1.25
CA PHE A 138 9.10 -9.31 0.35
C PHE A 138 9.08 -7.93 1.03
N ILE A 139 8.47 -7.84 2.22
CA ILE A 139 8.35 -6.58 2.95
C ILE A 139 9.73 -6.11 3.45
N LEU A 140 10.60 -7.01 3.90
CA LEU A 140 11.96 -6.66 4.33
C LEU A 140 12.81 -6.11 3.19
N LYS A 141 12.74 -6.70 1.99
CA LYS A 141 13.43 -6.15 0.81
C LYS A 141 12.96 -4.73 0.51
N ALA A 142 11.65 -4.49 0.54
CA ALA A 142 11.08 -3.14 0.36
C ALA A 142 11.55 -2.18 1.47
N TYR A 143 11.61 -2.64 2.72
CA TYR A 143 12.11 -1.85 3.85
C TYR A 143 13.56 -1.43 3.66
N PHE A 144 14.45 -2.34 3.29
CA PHE A 144 15.87 -2.05 3.13
C PHE A 144 16.14 -1.11 1.94
N VAL A 145 15.44 -1.30 0.82
CA VAL A 145 15.59 -0.43 -0.36
C VAL A 145 15.01 0.97 -0.14
N SER A 146 14.00 1.11 0.73
CA SER A 146 13.33 2.39 0.96
C SER A 146 14.27 3.45 1.55
N LYS A 147 14.18 4.66 0.99
CA LYS A 147 14.87 5.87 1.46
C LYS A 147 13.95 6.80 2.26
N GLU A 148 12.73 6.36 2.56
CA GLU A 148 11.77 7.15 3.31
C GLU A 148 12.25 7.36 4.75
N TRP A 149 12.07 8.57 5.27
CA TRP A 149 12.57 8.97 6.59
C TRP A 149 12.09 8.05 7.73
N PHE A 150 10.86 7.54 7.65
CA PHE A 150 10.28 6.67 8.68
C PHE A 150 10.86 5.25 8.65
N THR A 151 11.55 4.87 7.58
CA THR A 151 12.26 3.59 7.51
C THR A 151 13.68 3.67 8.09
N LEU A 152 14.08 4.84 8.60
CA LEU A 152 15.38 5.08 9.21
C LEU A 152 15.24 5.31 10.73
N PRO A 153 16.17 4.78 11.55
CA PRO A 153 17.27 3.88 11.20
C PRO A 153 16.78 2.47 10.83
N LYS A 154 17.61 1.70 10.12
CA LYS A 154 17.34 0.29 9.78
C LYS A 154 17.56 -0.58 11.02
N SER A 155 16.48 -0.89 11.75
CA SER A 155 16.53 -1.76 12.94
C SER A 155 15.26 -2.60 13.05
N ILE A 156 15.35 -3.76 13.70
CA ILE A 156 14.20 -4.65 13.92
C ILE A 156 13.11 -3.91 14.66
N SER A 157 13.47 -3.15 15.70
CA SER A 157 12.53 -2.35 16.47
C SER A 157 11.79 -1.31 15.61
N ASN A 158 12.47 -0.64 14.68
CA ASN A 158 11.83 0.35 13.80
C ASN A 158 10.95 -0.34 12.74
N PHE A 159 11.43 -1.43 12.14
CA PHE A 159 10.67 -2.24 11.19
C PHE A 159 9.34 -2.71 11.78
N ILE A 160 9.35 -3.28 12.98
CA ILE A 160 8.14 -3.79 13.62
C ILE A 160 7.19 -2.63 13.97
N LYS A 161 7.72 -1.52 14.48
CA LYS A 161 6.91 -0.32 14.80
C LYS A 161 6.22 0.23 13.56
N LYS A 162 6.85 0.13 12.39
CA LYS A 162 6.40 0.66 11.10
C LYS A 162 5.93 -0.40 10.12
N TYR A 163 5.67 -1.62 10.61
CA TYR A 163 5.44 -2.78 9.76
C TYR A 163 4.28 -2.56 8.80
N ASN A 164 3.18 -1.99 9.29
CA ASN A 164 2.00 -1.73 8.47
C ASN A 164 2.26 -0.65 7.40
N GLU A 165 2.97 0.44 7.74
CA GLU A 165 3.33 1.47 6.77
C GLU A 165 4.29 0.92 5.69
N ILE A 166 5.25 0.08 6.09
CA ILE A 166 6.20 -0.57 5.16
C ILE A 166 5.48 -1.59 4.29
N ARG A 167 4.57 -2.38 4.86
CA ARG A 167 3.72 -3.32 4.14
C ARG A 167 2.88 -2.60 3.10
N ALA A 168 2.20 -1.51 3.49
CA ALA A 168 1.44 -0.68 2.58
C ALA A 168 2.31 -0.12 1.45
N MET A 169 3.49 0.42 1.80
CA MET A 169 4.48 0.91 0.83
C MET A 169 4.93 -0.18 -0.14
N ALA A 170 5.21 -1.40 0.34
CA ALA A 170 5.68 -2.52 -0.47
C ALA A 170 4.63 -2.99 -1.48
N TYR A 171 3.34 -2.97 -1.08
CA TYR A 171 2.23 -3.37 -1.95
C TYR A 171 1.67 -2.23 -2.80
N SER A 172 1.90 -0.97 -2.41
CA SER A 172 1.56 0.17 -3.25
C SER A 172 2.52 0.23 -4.44
N LYS A 173 1.97 0.27 -5.67
CA LYS A 173 2.75 0.71 -6.83
C LYS A 173 3.38 2.07 -6.50
N PRO A 174 4.61 2.37 -6.92
CA PRO A 174 5.21 3.67 -6.67
C PRO A 174 4.22 4.73 -7.16
N VAL A 175 3.64 5.48 -6.23
CA VAL A 175 2.84 6.64 -6.57
C VAL A 175 3.83 7.54 -7.30
N PRO A 176 3.63 7.85 -8.59
CA PRO A 176 4.49 8.79 -9.27
C PRO A 176 4.53 10.02 -8.38
N LYS A 177 5.72 10.45 -7.94
CA LYS A 177 5.86 11.66 -7.12
C LYS A 177 5.05 12.73 -7.85
N VAL A 178 3.96 13.18 -7.25
CA VAL A 178 3.13 14.23 -7.84
C VAL A 178 4.05 15.44 -7.89
N LYS A 179 4.53 15.77 -9.10
CA LYS A 179 5.43 16.90 -9.27
C LYS A 179 4.61 18.13 -8.95
N ASN A 180 5.01 18.83 -7.89
CA ASN A 180 4.43 20.13 -7.54
C ASN A 180 4.97 21.16 -8.52
N PHE A 181 4.22 21.38 -9.59
CA PHE A 181 4.50 22.41 -10.56
C PHE A 181 4.06 23.78 -10.01
N PRO A 182 4.88 24.83 -10.11
CA PRO A 182 4.53 26.15 -9.59
C PRO A 182 3.45 26.84 -10.43
N LEU A 183 2.71 27.77 -9.80
CA LEU A 183 1.75 28.66 -10.45
C LEU A 183 1.99 30.10 -9.95
N PRO A 184 1.95 31.14 -10.81
CA PRO A 184 1.78 31.11 -12.27
C PRO A 184 3.01 30.53 -13.00
N PHE A 185 2.99 30.52 -14.34
CA PHE A 185 4.13 30.05 -15.15
C PHE A 185 5.45 30.72 -14.72
N ASP A 186 6.43 29.87 -14.41
CA ASP A 186 7.80 30.25 -14.06
C ASP A 186 8.76 29.79 -15.17
N PRO A 187 9.36 30.72 -15.94
CA PRO A 187 10.28 30.37 -17.02
C PRO A 187 11.59 29.76 -16.51
N ILE A 188 12.10 30.18 -15.35
CA ILE A 188 13.33 29.64 -14.78
C ILE A 188 13.10 28.18 -14.38
N TYR A 189 11.97 27.91 -13.72
CA TYR A 189 11.58 26.54 -13.40
C TYR A 189 11.41 25.69 -14.66
N PHE A 190 10.69 26.20 -15.68
CA PHE A 190 10.43 25.49 -16.94
C PHE A 190 11.71 25.10 -17.68
N HIS A 191 12.69 26.01 -17.79
CA HIS A 191 13.96 25.75 -18.49
C HIS A 191 14.82 24.70 -17.79
N ASN A 192 14.63 24.49 -16.48
CA ASN A 192 15.32 23.45 -15.71
C ASN A 192 14.63 22.08 -15.79
N LEU A 193 13.46 21.96 -16.44
CA LEU A 193 12.77 20.70 -16.65
C LEU A 193 13.27 19.96 -17.90
N ASN A 194 13.26 18.63 -17.86
CA ASN A 194 13.42 17.81 -19.07
C ASN A 194 12.16 17.89 -19.95
N THR A 195 12.27 17.46 -21.21
CA THR A 195 11.20 17.52 -22.21
C THR A 195 9.86 16.89 -21.77
N ASN A 196 9.91 15.76 -21.06
CA ASN A 196 8.70 15.10 -20.57
C ASN A 196 8.02 15.92 -19.47
N ASP A 197 8.81 16.51 -18.57
CA ASP A 197 8.30 17.33 -17.46
C ASP A 197 7.79 18.68 -17.93
N GLN A 198 8.38 19.26 -18.97
CA GLN A 198 7.85 20.46 -19.63
C GLN A 198 6.42 20.25 -20.13
N ARG A 199 6.15 19.10 -20.77
CA ARG A 199 4.81 18.73 -21.23
C ARG A 199 3.84 18.61 -20.06
N LEU A 200 4.23 17.92 -18.99
CA LEU A 200 3.42 17.77 -17.78
C LEU A 200 3.14 19.12 -17.09
N TYR A 201 4.11 20.04 -17.11
CA TYR A 201 3.95 21.37 -16.57
C TYR A 201 2.95 22.21 -17.41
N TRP A 202 2.98 22.10 -18.75
CA TRP A 202 1.95 22.72 -19.60
C TRP A 202 0.55 22.15 -19.35
N ASP A 203 0.42 20.83 -19.17
CA ASP A 203 -0.84 20.19 -18.81
C ASP A 203 -1.37 20.72 -17.47
N HIS A 204 -0.47 20.87 -16.50
CA HIS A 204 -0.78 21.43 -15.18
C HIS A 204 -1.27 22.88 -15.26
N LEU A 205 -0.61 23.74 -16.05
CA LEU A 205 -1.03 25.13 -16.26
C LEU A 205 -2.42 25.21 -16.88
N ARG A 206 -2.69 24.41 -17.90
CA ARG A 206 -4.01 24.34 -18.56
C ARG A 206 -5.10 23.85 -17.61
N ALA A 207 -4.82 22.83 -16.80
CA ALA A 207 -5.75 22.33 -15.80
C ALA A 207 -6.12 23.38 -14.74
N ASN A 208 -5.22 24.35 -14.49
CA ASN A 208 -5.43 25.47 -13.57
C ASN A 208 -5.97 26.74 -14.25
N GLY A 209 -6.45 26.63 -15.50
CA GLY A 209 -7.09 27.73 -16.22
C GLY A 209 -6.15 28.74 -16.86
N TYR A 210 -4.86 28.43 -16.97
CA TYR A 210 -3.91 29.25 -17.72
C TYR A 210 -3.98 28.91 -19.22
N LYS A 211 -3.88 29.93 -20.07
CA LYS A 211 -3.73 29.78 -21.53
C LYS A 211 -2.56 30.59 -22.03
N TRP A 212 -1.93 30.08 -23.08
CA TRP A 212 -0.95 30.84 -23.84
C TRP A 212 -1.66 31.91 -24.66
N VAL A 213 -1.27 33.16 -24.47
CA VAL A 213 -1.78 34.33 -25.18
C VAL A 213 -0.62 34.91 -25.97
N ASP A 214 -0.72 34.88 -27.30
CA ASP A 214 0.26 35.52 -28.17
C ASP A 214 0.08 37.04 -28.12
N ALA A 215 1.15 37.74 -27.74
CA ALA A 215 1.23 39.19 -27.86
C ALA A 215 2.08 39.54 -29.09
N PRO A 216 1.50 40.13 -30.15
CA PRO A 216 2.25 40.51 -31.34
C PRO A 216 3.46 41.38 -30.99
N GLY A 217 4.65 40.94 -31.39
CA GLY A 217 5.92 41.66 -31.16
C GLY A 217 6.52 41.55 -29.75
N ARG A 218 5.90 40.84 -28.80
CA ARG A 218 6.45 40.63 -27.43
C ARG A 218 6.65 39.17 -27.04
N GLY A 219 6.33 38.24 -27.94
CA GLY A 219 6.23 36.81 -27.62
C GLY A 219 4.95 36.52 -26.84
N GLY A 220 4.55 35.26 -26.79
CA GLY A 220 3.40 34.86 -26.00
C GLY A 220 3.71 34.72 -24.51
N LYS A 221 2.65 34.71 -23.70
CA LYS A 221 2.72 34.53 -22.23
C LYS A 221 1.57 33.68 -21.75
N TRP A 222 1.77 33.00 -20.62
CA TRP A 222 0.70 32.28 -19.94
C TRP A 222 -0.10 33.24 -19.07
N GLU A 223 -1.41 33.36 -19.33
CA GLU A 223 -2.33 34.19 -18.56
C GLU A 223 -3.47 33.34 -18.00
N LYS A 224 -3.90 33.63 -16.77
CA LYS A 224 -5.04 32.97 -16.15
C LYS A 224 -6.33 33.58 -16.71
N GLN A 225 -7.20 32.75 -17.29
CA GLN A 225 -8.50 33.25 -17.72
C GLN A 225 -9.34 33.59 -16.48
N HIS A 226 -9.81 34.84 -16.40
CA HIS A 226 -10.91 35.18 -15.52
C HIS A 226 -12.18 34.63 -16.15
N THR A 227 -12.74 33.59 -15.55
CA THR A 227 -14.09 33.12 -15.90
C THR A 227 -15.05 34.26 -15.59
N GLN A 228 -15.68 34.84 -16.61
CA GLN A 228 -16.84 35.71 -16.47
C GLN A 228 -18.07 34.90 -16.11
#